data_AF-A0A447P779-F1
#
_entry.id   AF-A0A447P779-F1
#
_cell.length_a   1.000
_cell.length_b   1.000
_cell.length_c   1.000
_cell.angle_alpha   90.00
_cell.angle_beta   90.00
_cell.angle_gamma   90.00
#
_symmetry.space_group_name_H-M   'P 1'
#
loop_
_entity.id
_entity.type
_entity.pdbx_description
1 polymer ?
#
loop_
_entity_poly.entity_id
_entity_poly.type
_entity_poly.pdbx_seq_one_letter_code
_entity_poly.pdbx_strand_id
1 'polypeptide(L)'
;MFFTPGVPSEFKVMVEKEILPRLRARFSLPEPPLCLRLTTFGRSESDLAQRLDALPLPPGVTMGYRSSMPIIELKLTGPATQREAMLALWPEVKRVAGQNLIFEGTENLPAQ
;
A
#
# COMPACT_ATOMS: atom_id res chain seq x y z
N MET A 1 27.51 2.66 -9.78
CA MET A 1 27.42 2.79 -8.31
C MET A 1 26.93 4.20 -8.00
N PHE A 2 25.93 4.35 -7.12
CA PHE A 2 25.42 5.66 -6.68
C PHE A 2 25.87 5.90 -5.23
N PHE A 3 26.26 7.14 -4.91
CA PHE A 3 26.54 7.58 -3.53
C PHE A 3 25.45 8.55 -3.14
N THR A 4 24.68 8.22 -2.11
CA THR A 4 23.44 8.92 -1.76
C THR A 4 23.61 9.70 -0.45
N PRO A 5 22.99 10.90 -0.32
CA PRO A 5 22.96 11.63 0.93
C PRO A 5 22.34 10.81 2.08
N GLY A 6 22.79 11.04 3.31
CA GLY A 6 22.18 10.46 4.50
C GLY A 6 20.85 11.12 4.90
N VAL A 7 20.61 12.35 4.45
CA VAL A 7 19.40 13.11 4.78
C VAL A 7 18.22 12.64 3.90
N PRO A 8 17.08 12.21 4.47
CA PRO A 8 15.98 11.64 3.68
C PRO A 8 15.39 12.56 2.61
N SER A 9 15.28 13.87 2.89
CA SER A 9 14.77 14.85 1.92
C SER A 9 15.72 15.03 0.74
N GLU A 10 17.02 15.12 0.99
CA GLU A 10 18.06 15.21 -0.05
C GLU A 10 18.14 13.93 -0.87
N PHE A 11 18.10 12.78 -0.20
CA PHE A 11 18.06 11.47 -0.86
C PHE A 11 16.87 11.36 -1.82
N LYS A 12 15.67 11.78 -1.38
CA LYS A 12 14.47 11.75 -2.22
C LYS A 12 14.64 12.60 -3.49
N VAL A 13 15.21 13.80 -3.37
CA VAL A 13 15.51 14.67 -4.53
C VAL A 13 16.48 13.98 -5.49
N MET A 14 17.55 13.37 -4.97
CA MET A 14 18.52 12.64 -5.80
C MET A 14 17.88 11.44 -6.51
N VAL A 15 17.02 10.69 -5.83
CA VAL A 15 16.31 9.55 -6.42
C VAL A 15 15.42 10.00 -7.58
N GLU A 16 14.61 11.03 -7.36
CA GLU A 16 13.63 11.51 -8.33
C GLU A 16 14.29 12.18 -9.54
N LYS A 17 15.30 13.03 -9.32
CA LYS A 17 15.89 13.86 -10.38
C LYS A 17 17.08 13.23 -11.08
N GLU A 18 17.79 12.30 -10.45
CA GLU A 18 19.03 11.73 -11.01
C GLU A 18 18.98 10.21 -11.19
N ILE A 19 18.65 9.46 -10.13
CA ILE A 19 18.79 8.01 -10.14
C ILE A 19 17.72 7.36 -11.04
N LEU A 20 16.44 7.66 -10.82
CA LEU A 20 15.34 7.07 -11.59
C LEU A 20 15.43 7.37 -13.09
N PRO A 21 15.70 8.61 -13.55
CA PRO A 21 15.87 8.88 -14.98
C PRO A 21 17.01 8.07 -15.61
N ARG A 22 18.16 7.95 -14.92
CA ARG A 22 19.31 7.16 -15.41
C ARG A 22 19.01 5.67 -15.47
N LEU A 23 18.19 5.14 -14.56
CA LEU A 23 17.74 3.75 -14.60
C LEU A 23 16.77 3.51 -15.75
N ARG A 24 15.76 4.38 -15.92
CA ARG A 24 14.78 4.29 -17.01
C ARG A 24 15.41 4.39 -18.40
N ALA A 25 16.53 5.13 -18.54
CA ALA A 25 17.28 5.22 -19.79
C ALA A 25 18.05 3.94 -20.14
N ARG A 26 18.35 3.08 -19.15
CA ARG A 26 19.17 1.87 -19.33
C ARG A 26 18.39 0.56 -19.22
N PHE A 27 17.23 0.58 -18.55
CA PHE A 27 16.46 -0.61 -18.24
C PHE A 27 14.98 -0.38 -18.50
N SER A 28 14.32 -1.41 -19.04
CA SER A 28 12.86 -1.50 -19.02
C SER A 28 12.42 -1.88 -17.61
N LEU A 29 11.94 -0.90 -16.86
CA LEU A 29 11.39 -1.15 -15.53
C LEU A 29 9.94 -1.63 -15.65
N PRO A 30 9.52 -2.66 -14.89
CA PRO A 30 8.13 -3.04 -14.83
C PRO A 30 7.29 -1.92 -14.22
N GLU A 31 5.99 -1.95 -14.47
CA GLU A 31 5.07 -1.04 -13.79
C GLU A 31 5.16 -1.21 -12.27
N PRO A 32 5.14 -0.11 -11.50
CA PRO A 32 5.17 -0.20 -10.05
C PRO A 32 3.95 -0.96 -9.54
N PRO A 33 4.11 -1.77 -8.48
CA PRO A 33 2.99 -2.48 -7.88
C PRO A 33 1.95 -1.48 -7.34
N LEU A 34 0.68 -1.89 -7.39
CA LEU A 34 -0.42 -1.15 -6.80
C LEU A 34 -0.49 -1.45 -5.30
N CYS A 35 -0.81 -0.43 -4.51
CA CYS A 35 -1.08 -0.58 -3.09
C CYS A 35 -2.33 0.24 -2.72
N LEU A 36 -3.43 -0.45 -2.44
CA LEU A 36 -4.64 0.16 -1.89
C LEU A 36 -4.55 0.14 -0.37
N ARG A 37 -4.96 1.24 0.29
CA ARG A 37 -4.82 1.38 1.75
C ARG A 37 -6.12 1.84 2.38
N LEU A 38 -6.42 1.27 3.53
CA LEU A 38 -7.61 1.56 4.30
C LEU A 38 -7.25 1.60 5.78
N THR A 39 -7.67 2.64 6.49
CA THR A 39 -7.42 2.76 7.92
C THR A 39 -8.71 2.65 8.72
N THR A 40 -8.71 1.78 9.71
CA THR A 40 -9.84 1.55 10.63
C THR A 40 -9.52 2.00 12.04
N PHE A 41 -10.56 2.39 12.78
CA PHE A 41 -10.49 2.68 14.22
C PHE A 41 -11.22 1.61 15.04
N GLY A 42 -10.73 1.32 16.25
CA GLY A 42 -11.52 0.61 17.26
C GLY A 42 -11.83 -0.86 16.95
N ARG A 43 -11.09 -1.47 16.01
CA ARG A 43 -11.08 -2.93 15.78
C ARG A 43 -9.68 -3.48 16.03
N SER A 44 -9.60 -4.72 16.49
CA SER A 44 -8.33 -5.43 16.62
C SER A 44 -7.87 -5.96 15.26
N GLU A 45 -6.56 -6.04 15.08
CA GLU A 45 -5.93 -6.67 13.91
C GLU A 45 -6.45 -8.10 13.72
N SER A 46 -6.55 -8.87 14.80
CA SER A 46 -6.95 -10.28 14.75
C SER A 46 -8.37 -10.50 14.22
N ASP A 47 -9.34 -9.63 14.57
CA ASP A 47 -10.72 -9.70 14.02
C ASP A 47 -10.73 -9.38 12.52
N LEU A 48 -9.95 -8.39 12.08
CA LEU A 48 -9.85 -8.04 10.66
C LEU A 48 -9.13 -9.13 9.86
N ALA A 49 -8.02 -9.66 10.38
CA ALA A 49 -7.26 -10.73 9.74
C ALA A 49 -8.12 -11.97 9.53
N GLN A 50 -8.81 -12.44 10.58
CA GLN A 50 -9.66 -13.64 10.49
C GLN A 50 -10.77 -13.51 9.43
N ARG A 51 -11.34 -12.31 9.24
CA ARG A 51 -12.41 -12.07 8.26
C ARG A 51 -11.87 -11.91 6.84
N LEU A 52 -10.71 -11.28 6.69
CA LEU A 52 -10.12 -10.97 5.39
C LEU A 52 -9.29 -12.14 4.83
N ASP A 53 -8.72 -13.01 5.68
CA ASP A 53 -8.02 -14.22 5.25
C ASP A 53 -8.93 -15.22 4.52
N ALA A 54 -10.25 -15.14 4.75
CA ALA A 54 -11.22 -15.96 4.04
C ALA A 54 -11.51 -15.48 2.61
N LEU A 55 -11.06 -14.27 2.23
CA LEU A 55 -11.31 -13.72 0.90
C LEU A 55 -10.32 -14.30 -0.12
N PRO A 56 -10.79 -14.80 -1.27
CA PRO A 56 -9.91 -15.26 -2.33
C PRO A 56 -9.15 -14.06 -2.93
N LEU A 57 -7.83 -14.04 -2.76
CA LEU A 57 -6.98 -12.99 -3.34
C LEU A 57 -6.55 -13.35 -4.77
N PRO A 58 -6.49 -12.38 -5.69
CA PRO A 58 -5.92 -12.62 -7.02
C PRO A 58 -4.44 -13.03 -6.96
N PRO A 59 -3.92 -13.73 -7.99
CA PRO A 59 -2.52 -14.15 -8.01
C PRO A 59 -1.54 -12.99 -7.86
N GLY A 60 -0.59 -13.13 -6.93
CA GLY A 60 0.42 -12.10 -6.64
C GLY A 60 -0.10 -10.90 -5.86
N VAL A 61 -1.36 -10.92 -5.40
CA VAL A 61 -1.91 -9.93 -4.48
C VAL A 61 -1.76 -10.43 -3.04
N THR A 62 -1.43 -9.53 -2.12
CA THR A 62 -1.24 -9.84 -0.70
C THR A 62 -1.96 -8.81 0.17
N MET A 63 -2.62 -9.30 1.22
CA MET A 63 -3.19 -8.46 2.27
C MET A 63 -2.15 -8.27 3.39
N GLY A 64 -1.93 -7.02 3.79
CA GLY A 64 -1.05 -6.64 4.87
C GLY A 64 -1.79 -5.85 5.94
N TYR A 65 -1.34 -5.99 7.18
CA TYR A 65 -1.92 -5.37 8.36
C TYR A 65 -0.82 -4.62 9.11
N ARG A 66 -1.11 -3.38 9.54
CA ARG A 66 -0.23 -2.61 10.40
C ARG A 66 -1.02 -2.01 11.54
N SER A 67 -0.72 -2.46 12.76
CA SER A 67 -1.27 -1.89 13.97
C SER A 67 -0.48 -0.65 14.40
N SER A 68 -1.20 0.46 14.58
CA SER A 68 -0.70 1.71 15.12
C SER A 68 -1.75 2.25 16.08
N MET A 69 -1.74 1.80 17.33
CA MET A 69 -2.81 2.07 18.29
C MET A 69 -3.18 3.57 18.33
N PRO A 70 -4.46 3.95 18.19
CA PRO A 70 -5.70 3.14 18.19
C PRO A 70 -6.21 2.67 16.80
N ILE A 71 -5.40 2.81 15.74
CA ILE A 71 -5.79 2.51 14.36
C ILE A 71 -5.14 1.22 13.82
N ILE A 72 -5.81 0.57 12.88
CA ILE A 72 -5.26 -0.52 12.06
C ILE A 72 -5.29 -0.08 10.61
N GLU A 73 -4.12 -0.11 9.95
CA GLU A 73 -4.00 0.09 8.51
C GLU A 73 -4.01 -1.27 7.79
N LEU A 74 -4.89 -1.40 6.81
CA LEU A 74 -4.98 -2.52 5.88
C LEU A 74 -4.36 -2.10 4.54
N LYS A 75 -3.57 -2.99 3.94
CA LYS A 75 -2.92 -2.78 2.66
C LYS A 75 -3.18 -3.94 1.72
N LEU A 76 -3.79 -3.68 0.58
CA LEU A 76 -3.88 -4.65 -0.52
C LEU A 76 -2.82 -4.30 -1.56
N THR A 77 -1.78 -5.13 -1.67
CA THR A 77 -0.63 -4.88 -2.56
C THR A 77 -0.55 -5.94 -3.64
N GLY A 78 -0.31 -5.56 -4.89
CA GLY A 78 -0.19 -6.51 -6.00
C GLY A 78 0.38 -5.89 -7.27
N PRO A 79 0.63 -6.70 -8.31
CA PRO A 79 1.13 -6.20 -9.59
C PRO A 79 0.10 -5.29 -10.27
N ALA A 80 0.56 -4.32 -11.07
CA ALA A 80 -0.31 -3.38 -11.77
C ALA A 80 -1.32 -4.08 -12.72
N THR A 81 -0.97 -5.26 -13.24
CA THR A 81 -1.85 -6.10 -14.06
C THR A 81 -3.10 -6.59 -13.32
N GLN A 82 -3.06 -6.63 -11.98
CA GLN A 82 -4.19 -7.04 -11.14
C GLN A 82 -5.00 -5.85 -10.61
N ARG A 83 -4.76 -4.63 -11.12
CA ARG A 83 -5.45 -3.41 -10.70
C ARG A 83 -6.97 -3.57 -10.70
N GLU A 84 -7.56 -4.06 -11.79
CA GLU A 84 -9.01 -4.21 -11.89
C GLU A 84 -9.55 -5.23 -10.88
N ALA A 85 -8.89 -6.37 -10.72
CA ALA A 85 -9.26 -7.39 -9.75
C ALA A 85 -9.15 -6.88 -8.31
N MET A 86 -8.10 -6.13 -7.99
CA MET A 86 -7.92 -5.49 -6.69
C MET A 86 -9.01 -4.45 -6.43
N LEU A 87 -9.34 -3.60 -7.41
CA LEU A 87 -10.41 -2.61 -7.30
C LEU A 87 -11.79 -3.26 -7.18
N ALA A 88 -12.01 -4.42 -7.81
CA ALA A 88 -13.24 -5.19 -7.68
C ALA A 88 -13.39 -5.86 -6.30
N LEU A 89 -12.28 -6.29 -5.69
CA LEU A 89 -12.25 -6.84 -4.33
C LEU A 89 -12.37 -5.74 -3.26
N TRP A 90 -11.91 -4.53 -3.56
CA TRP A 90 -11.79 -3.44 -2.60
C TRP A 90 -13.09 -3.07 -1.86
N PRO A 91 -14.29 -3.03 -2.48
CA PRO A 91 -15.54 -2.81 -1.78
C PRO A 91 -15.83 -3.86 -0.70
N GLU A 92 -15.45 -5.11 -0.92
CA GLU A 92 -15.64 -6.18 0.06
C GLU A 92 -14.69 -6.02 1.26
N VAL A 93 -13.44 -5.64 1.01
CA VAL A 93 -12.48 -5.28 2.07
C VAL A 93 -13.02 -4.12 2.91
N LYS A 94 -13.62 -3.10 2.29
CA LYS A 94 -14.30 -2.01 3.00
C LYS A 94 -15.47 -2.49 3.85
N ARG A 95 -16.29 -3.39 3.30
CA ARG A 95 -17.46 -3.95 4.01
C ARG A 95 -17.03 -4.69 5.27
N VAL A 96 -15.94 -5.46 5.19
CA VAL A 96 -15.35 -6.17 6.34
C VAL A 96 -14.75 -5.20 7.36
N ALA A 97 -14.09 -4.13 6.89
CA ALA A 97 -13.58 -3.06 7.76
C ALA A 97 -14.70 -2.30 8.51
N GLY A 98 -15.89 -2.17 7.90
CA GLY A 98 -17.10 -1.64 8.53
C GLY A 98 -17.14 -0.11 8.69
N GLN A 99 -18.06 0.37 9.53
CA GLN A 99 -18.40 1.81 9.71
C GLN A 99 -17.30 2.66 10.38
N ASN A 100 -16.16 2.08 10.78
CA ASN A 100 -15.08 2.79 11.47
C ASN A 100 -13.95 3.20 10.52
N LEU A 101 -14.29 3.50 9.26
CA LEU A 101 -13.34 3.94 8.25
C LEU A 101 -12.90 5.38 8.56
N ILE A 102 -11.63 5.56 8.94
CA ILE A 102 -11.06 6.91 9.15
C ILE A 102 -10.54 7.47 7.83
N PHE A 103 -9.90 6.64 7.00
CA PHE A 103 -9.20 7.10 5.80
C PHE A 103 -9.20 6.04 4.71
N GLU A 104 -9.38 6.50 3.47
CA GLU A 104 -9.19 5.75 2.23
C GLU A 104 -8.28 6.54 1.29
N GLY A 105 -7.25 5.88 0.77
CA GLY A 105 -6.38 6.49 -0.24
C GLY A 105 -5.16 5.64 -0.57
N THR A 106 -4.36 6.11 -1.51
CA THR A 106 -3.02 5.57 -1.80
C THR A 106 -1.94 6.27 -0.98
N GLU A 107 -2.25 7.41 -0.38
CA GLU A 107 -1.34 8.23 0.41
C GLU A 107 -1.32 7.80 1.89
N ASN A 108 -0.29 8.21 2.64
CA ASN A 108 -0.28 8.05 4.09
C ASN A 108 -1.33 8.98 4.70
N LEU A 109 -1.90 8.63 5.86
CA LEU A 109 -2.47 9.64 6.74
C LEU A 109 -1.42 10.75 6.97
N PRO A 110 -1.80 12.04 6.96
CA PRO A 110 -0.87 13.09 7.35
C PRO A 110 -0.31 12.73 8.71
N ALA A 111 1.02 12.70 8.83
CA ALA A 111 1.66 12.64 10.12
C ALA A 111 1.19 13.89 10.89
N GLN A 112 0.49 13.68 12.01
CA GLN A 112 0.32 14.74 13.01
C GLN A 112 1.67 15.07 13.62
#